data_AF-A0A839U3W6-F1
#
_entry.id   AF-A0A839U3W6-F1
#
_cell.length_a   1.000
_cell.length_b   1.000
_cell.length_c   1.000
_cell.angle_alpha   90.00
_cell.angle_beta   90.00
_cell.angle_gamma   90.00
#
_symmetry.space_group_name_H-M   'P 1'
#
loop_
_entity.id
_entity.type
_entity.pdbx_description
1 polymer ?
#
loop_
_entity_poly.entity_id
_entity_poly.type
_entity_poly.pdbx_seq_one_letter_code
_entity_poly.pdbx_strand_id
1 'polypeptide(L)' 'MNERFEAMIAGLETEGGMSIPKIAVKVGCSRQQIWLIASGQTKRPGYGIAVRIEKLHSQMVTKTRGLR' A
#
# COMPACT_ATOMS: atom_id res chain seq x y z
N MET A 1 -0.16 -14.31 7.20
CA MET A 1 0.12 -13.30 8.28
C MET A 1 0.62 -11.94 7.77
N ASN A 2 0.78 -11.71 6.45
CA ASN A 2 1.08 -10.38 5.89
C ASN A 2 0.11 -9.93 4.78
N GLU A 3 -0.92 -10.75 4.51
CA GLU A 3 -1.97 -10.56 3.51
C GLU A 3 -2.70 -9.21 3.60
N ARG A 4 -2.74 -8.60 4.79
CA ARG A 4 -3.36 -7.28 4.97
C ARG A 4 -2.66 -6.20 4.16
N PHE A 5 -1.33 -6.15 4.17
CA PHE A 5 -0.59 -5.11 3.45
C PHE A 5 -0.50 -5.42 1.95
N GLU A 6 -0.48 -6.70 1.58
CA GLU A 6 -0.65 -7.15 0.20
C GLU A 6 -1.98 -6.64 -0.36
N ALA A 7 -3.08 -6.88 0.34
CA ALA A 7 -4.42 -6.43 -0.05
C ALA A 7 -4.53 -4.90 -0.12
N MET A 8 -3.92 -4.17 0.82
CA MET A 8 -3.88 -2.71 0.77
C MET A 8 -3.12 -2.19 -0.45
N ILE A 9 -1.97 -2.78 -0.78
CA ILE A 9 -1.23 -2.37 -1.97
C ILE A 9 -2.03 -2.70 -3.22
N ALA A 10 -2.63 -3.88 -3.31
CA ALA A 10 -3.51 -4.25 -4.42
C ALA A 10 -4.68 -3.26 -4.58
N GLY A 11 -5.34 -2.87 -3.49
CA GLY A 11 -6.40 -1.85 -3.50
C GLY A 11 -5.91 -0.48 -3.94
N LEU A 12 -4.69 -0.09 -3.58
CA LEU A 12 -4.07 1.15 -4.07
C LEU A 12 -3.82 1.12 -5.59
N GLU A 13 -3.51 -0.05 -6.16
CA GLU A 13 -3.34 -0.20 -7.61
C GLU A 13 -4.68 -0.20 -8.35
N THR A 14 -5.64 -1.00 -7.89
CA THR A 14 -6.91 -1.23 -8.57
C THR A 14 -7.92 -0.12 -8.35
N GLU A 15 -8.13 0.29 -7.10
CA GLU A 15 -9.13 1.31 -6.73
C GLU A 15 -8.51 2.70 -6.66
N GLY A 16 -7.26 2.80 -6.18
CA GLY A 16 -6.52 4.06 -6.08
C GLY A 16 -5.84 4.50 -7.39
N GLY A 17 -5.78 3.62 -8.40
CA GLY A 17 -5.16 3.89 -9.71
C GLY A 17 -3.67 4.26 -9.63
N MET A 18 -2.94 3.77 -8.62
CA MET A 18 -1.53 4.07 -8.43
C MET A 18 -0.63 2.88 -8.74
N SER A 19 0.45 3.10 -9.47
CA SER A 19 1.46 2.06 -9.70
C SER A 19 2.38 1.87 -8.50
N ILE A 20 2.96 0.66 -8.35
CA ILE A 20 4.00 0.34 -7.34
C ILE A 20 5.09 1.43 -7.17
N PRO A 21 5.69 2.00 -8.25
CA PRO A 21 6.67 3.08 -8.10
C PRO A 21 6.12 4.33 -7.42
N LYS A 22 4.87 4.70 -7.71
CA LYS A 22 4.21 5.87 -7.13
C LYS A 22 3.84 5.64 -5.67
N ILE A 23 3.39 4.42 -5.34
CA ILE A 23 3.13 3.99 -3.96
C ILE A 23 4.43 4.08 -3.14
N ALA A 24 5.54 3.57 -3.66
CA ALA A 24 6.85 3.63 -2.98
C ALA A 24 7.29 5.07 -2.67
N VAL A 25 7.14 5.98 -3.63
CA VAL A 25 7.44 7.41 -3.42
C VAL A 25 6.56 8.02 -2.34
N LYS A 26 5.25 7.73 -2.34
CA LYS A 26 4.30 8.27 -1.36
C LYS A 26 4.51 7.72 0.05
N VAL A 27 4.90 6.45 0.16
CA VAL A 27 5.19 5.77 1.43
C VAL A 27 6.60 6.11 1.93
N GLY A 28 7.49 6.55 1.04
CA GLY A 28 8.87 6.92 1.36
C GLY A 28 9.75 5.71 1.61
N CYS A 29 9.69 4.71 0.72
CA CYS A 29 10.55 3.53 0.74
C CYS A 29 10.97 3.13 -0.69
N SER A 30 11.81 2.09 -0.80
CA SER A 30 12.26 1.62 -2.10
C SER A 30 11.14 0.90 -2.86
N ARG A 31 11.22 0.93 -4.20
CA ARG A 31 10.30 0.18 -5.07
C ARG A 31 10.32 -1.31 -4.78
N GLN A 32 11.51 -1.86 -4.55
CA GLN A 32 11.71 -3.26 -4.20
C GLN A 32 11.00 -3.62 -2.89
N GLN A 33 11.03 -2.73 -1.90
CA GLN A 33 10.36 -2.96 -0.63
C GLN A 33 8.83 -3.02 -0.80
N ILE A 34 8.23 -2.11 -1.58
CA ILE A 34 6.79 -2.20 -1.89
C ILE A 34 6.47 -3.47 -2.68
N TRP A 35 7.31 -3.84 -3.66
CA TRP A 35 7.11 -5.07 -4.43
C TRP A 35 7.15 -6.32 -3.54
N LEU A 36 8.10 -6.41 -2.61
CA LEU A 36 8.21 -7.53 -1.66
C LEU A 36 7.01 -7.60 -0.70
N ILE A 37 6.41 -6.45 -0.36
CA ILE A 37 5.19 -6.41 0.44
C ILE A 37 3.99 -6.84 -0.43
N ALA A 38 3.88 -6.35 -1.66
CA ALA A 38 2.79 -6.68 -2.58
C ALA A 38 2.79 -8.17 -2.99
N SER A 39 3.96 -8.78 -3.09
CA SER A 39 4.13 -10.20 -3.44
C SER A 39 4.08 -11.14 -2.22
N GLY A 40 3.84 -10.62 -1.02
CA GLY A 40 3.82 -11.40 0.22
C GLY A 40 5.15 -12.02 0.63
N GLN A 41 6.26 -11.62 -0.02
CA GLN A 41 7.61 -12.11 0.29
C GLN A 41 8.22 -11.45 1.54
N THR A 42 7.60 -10.39 2.06
CA THR A 42 7.99 -9.76 3.32
C THR A 42 7.23 -10.38 4.50
N LYS A 43 7.89 -10.54 5.65
CA LYS A 43 7.21 -10.98 6.90
C LYS A 43 6.34 -9.88 7.51
N ARG A 44 6.83 -8.64 7.56
CA ARG A 44 6.07 -7.46 7.98
C ARG A 44 6.84 -6.17 7.61
N PRO A 45 6.18 -5.14 7.04
CA PRO A 45 6.81 -3.84 6.92
C PRO A 45 7.13 -3.28 8.32
N GLY A 46 8.22 -2.51 8.43
CA GLY A 46 8.50 -1.76 9.65
C GLY A 46 7.35 -0.82 10.01
N TYR A 47 7.16 -0.53 11.30
CA TYR A 47 5.99 0.21 11.81
C TYR A 47 5.72 1.53 11.06
N GLY A 48 6.76 2.33 10.81
CA GLY A 48 6.60 3.60 10.09
C GLY A 48 6.10 3.44 8.65
N ILE A 49 6.53 2.36 7.96
CA ILE A 49 6.06 2.04 6.61
C ILE A 49 4.62 1.54 6.65
N ALA A 50 4.31 0.66 7.60
CA ALA A 50 2.96 0.16 7.81
C ALA A 50 1.94 1.30 8.00
N VAL A 51 2.22 2.25 8.91
CA VAL A 51 1.34 3.41 9.16
C VAL A 51 1.16 4.28 7.91
N ARG A 52 2.22 4.47 7.12
CA ARG A 52 2.15 5.26 5.88
C ARG A 52 1.33 4.56 4.79
N ILE A 53 1.42 3.23 4.67
CA ILE A 53 0.58 2.44 3.75
C ILE A 53 -0.89 2.55 4.16
N GLU A 54 -1.20 2.36 5.45
CA GLU A 54 -2.58 2.46 5.97
C GLU A 54 -3.18 3.86 5.72
N LYS A 55 -2.40 4.91 5.97
CA LYS A 55 -2.81 6.30 5.72
C LYS A 55 -3.08 6.52 4.23
N LEU A 56 -2.17 6.08 3.36
CA LEU A 56 -2.33 6.25 1.91
C LEU A 56 -3.56 5.49 1.38
N HIS A 57 -3.75 4.25 1.84
CA HIS A 57 -4.92 3.44 1.50
C HIS A 57 -6.23 4.11 1.93
N SER A 58 -6.28 4.60 3.16
CA SER A 58 -7.48 5.30 3.68
C SER A 58 -7.82 6.54 2.85
N GLN A 59 -6.81 7.28 2.40
CA GLN A 59 -7.00 8.50 1.59
C GLN A 59 -7.49 8.21 0.17
N MET A 60 -7.02 7.13 -0.44
CA MET A 60 -7.17 6.89 -1.89
C MET A 60 -8.26 5.87 -2.22
N VAL A 61 -8.53 4.93 -1.31
CA VAL A 61 -9.45 3.82 -1.52
C VAL A 61 -10.70 4.02 -0.68
N THR A 62 -10.54 4.18 0.64
CA THR A 62 -11.68 4.28 1.57
C THR A 62 -12.47 5.58 1.38
N LYS A 63 -11.78 6.71 1.15
CA LYS A 63 -12.44 8.00 0.92
C LYS A 63 -13.20 8.04 -0.41
N THR A 64 -12.70 7.34 -1.43
CA THR A 64 -13.33 7.22 -2.75
C THR A 64 -14.63 6.39 -2.67
N ARG A 65 -14.70 5.44 -1.74
CA ARG A 65 -15.87 4.58 -1.54
C ARG A 65 -17.01 5.25 -0.75
N GLY A 66 -16.70 6.24 0.10
CA GLY A 66 -17.70 6.98 0.88
C GLY A 66 -18.44 8.10 0.12
N LEU A 67 -18.09 8.34 -1.14
CA LEU A 67 -18.69 9.38 -2.00
C LEU A 67 -19.45 8.80 -3.19
N ARG A 68 -19.67 7.48 -3.22
CA ARG A 68 -20.30 6.77 -4.33
C ARG A 68 -21.56 6.04 -3.91
#